data_AF-X0UIP1-F1
#
_entry.id   AF-X0UIP1-F1
#
_cell.length_a   1.000
_cell.length_b   1.000
_cell.length_c   1.000
_cell.angle_alpha   90.00
_cell.angle_beta   90.00
_cell.angle_gamma   90.00
#
_symmetry.space_group_name_H-M   'P 1'
#
loop_
_entity.id
_entity.type
_entity.pdbx_description
1 polymer ?
#
loop_
_entity_poly.entity_id
_entity_poly.type
_entity_poly.pdbx_seq_one_letter_code
_entity_poly.pdbx_strand_id
1 'polypeptide(L)'
;MRKHYKGKIFIITGMSGAGKSQALKCFEDLGFYCIDNLPIALIPSFSNLIAGTKYLEDVALGIDIREGRFRKGLEKSLDELKRSRLDYRILFLNASDAVLLQRFSETRHRHPLGKKLSEAIHEERKILLELKSR
;
A
#
# COMPACT_ATOMS: atom_id res chain seq x y z
N MET A 1 -32.14 -4.61 -7.14
CA MET A 1 -31.36 -3.67 -6.31
C MET A 1 -29.98 -4.26 -6.03
N ARG A 2 -28.90 -3.59 -6.44
CA ARG A 2 -27.51 -4.04 -6.23
C ARG A 2 -27.02 -3.51 -4.87
N LYS A 3 -26.68 -4.39 -3.92
CA LYS A 3 -26.14 -4.00 -2.60
C LYS A 3 -24.77 -3.35 -2.77
N HIS A 4 -24.60 -2.13 -2.25
CA HIS A 4 -23.29 -1.53 -2.00
C HIS A 4 -22.80 -2.04 -0.65
N TYR A 5 -21.59 -2.59 -0.60
CA TYR A 5 -20.98 -3.02 0.65
C TYR A 5 -20.36 -1.80 1.34
N LYS A 6 -20.68 -1.62 2.62
CA LYS A 6 -20.35 -0.41 3.40
C LYS A 6 -18.91 -0.38 3.93
N GLY A 7 -18.11 -1.38 3.59
CA GLY A 7 -16.75 -1.54 4.10
C GLY A 7 -15.76 -0.58 3.44
N LYS A 8 -14.89 0.04 4.23
CA LYS A 8 -13.85 0.97 3.77
C LYS A 8 -12.52 0.24 3.66
N ILE A 9 -12.02 0.10 2.43
CA ILE A 9 -10.68 -0.45 2.21
C ILE A 9 -9.69 0.71 2.04
N PHE A 10 -8.65 0.74 2.87
CA PHE A 10 -7.51 1.63 2.69
C PHE A 10 -6.33 0.84 2.16
N ILE A 11 -5.80 1.25 1.01
CA ILE A 11 -4.56 0.74 0.47
C ILE A 11 -3.46 1.73 0.86
N ILE A 12 -2.57 1.32 1.74
CA ILE A 12 -1.48 2.14 2.25
C ILE A 12 -0.20 1.76 1.52
N THR A 13 0.40 2.73 0.85
CA THR A 13 1.64 2.52 0.12
C THR A 13 2.48 3.79 0.09
N GLY A 14 3.68 3.75 -0.50
CA GLY A 14 4.57 4.92 -0.55
C GLY A 14 6.04 4.56 -0.50
N MET A 15 6.87 5.60 -0.44
CA MET A 15 8.33 5.47 -0.37
C MET A 15 8.75 4.62 0.84
N SER A 16 9.80 3.81 0.68
CA SER A 16 10.43 3.11 1.79
C SER A 16 10.94 4.14 2.81
N GLY A 17 10.65 3.93 4.10
CA GLY A 17 10.98 4.90 5.15
C GLY A 17 9.99 6.08 5.30
N ALA A 18 8.94 6.17 4.48
CA ALA A 18 7.93 7.24 4.61
C ALA A 18 7.00 7.11 5.82
N GLY A 19 7.02 5.97 6.53
CA GLY A 19 6.19 5.75 7.73
C GLY A 19 5.00 4.81 7.51
N LYS A 20 5.05 3.93 6.49
CA LYS A 20 3.98 2.97 6.16
C LYS A 20 3.56 2.10 7.33
N SER A 21 4.53 1.53 8.05
CA SER A 21 4.26 0.72 9.26
C SER A 21 3.68 1.55 10.40
N GLN A 22 4.04 2.84 10.52
CA GLN A 22 3.44 3.73 11.50
C GLN A 22 1.99 4.08 11.13
N ALA A 23 1.71 4.30 9.84
CA ALA A 23 0.34 4.51 9.37
C ALA A 23 -0.53 3.27 9.65
N LEU A 24 -0.05 2.06 9.35
CA LEU A 24 -0.76 0.83 9.67
C LEU A 24 -1.09 0.73 11.16
N LYS A 25 -0.13 1.00 12.06
CA LYS A 25 -0.41 1.06 13.50
C LYS A 25 -1.53 2.05 13.85
N CYS A 26 -1.52 3.25 13.26
CA CYS A 26 -2.60 4.20 13.48
C CYS A 26 -3.96 3.68 12.98
N PHE A 27 -3.99 2.90 11.90
CA PHE A 27 -5.22 2.24 11.44
C PHE A 27 -5.65 1.13 12.41
N GLU A 28 -4.71 0.33 12.94
CA GLU A 28 -4.99 -0.69 13.98
C GLU A 28 -5.61 -0.03 15.22
N ASP A 29 -5.03 1.08 15.70
CA ASP A 29 -5.54 1.84 16.85
C ASP A 29 -6.95 2.41 16.60
N LEU A 30 -7.31 2.68 15.33
CA LEU A 30 -8.64 3.11 14.90
C LEU A 30 -9.62 1.94 14.68
N GLY A 31 -9.19 0.71 14.94
CA GLY A 31 -10.02 -0.50 14.85
C GLY A 31 -10.07 -1.15 13.46
N PHE A 32 -9.18 -0.77 12.54
CA PHE A 32 -9.09 -1.42 11.22
C PHE A 32 -8.40 -2.77 11.30
N TYR A 33 -8.86 -3.71 10.50
CA TYR A 33 -8.13 -4.93 10.23
C TYR A 33 -6.95 -4.66 9.30
N CYS A 34 -5.73 -4.74 9.83
CA CYS A 34 -4.51 -4.36 9.12
C CYS A 34 -3.72 -5.58 8.63
N ILE A 35 -3.28 -5.52 7.37
CA ILE A 35 -2.32 -6.48 6.80
C ILE A 35 -1.13 -5.70 6.27
N ASP A 36 0.08 -5.99 6.74
CA ASP A 36 1.31 -5.43 6.16
C ASP A 36 1.87 -6.35 5.06
N ASN A 37 2.60 -5.75 4.12
CA ASN A 37 3.34 -6.43 3.05
C ASN A 37 2.48 -7.40 2.22
N LEU A 38 1.23 -7.03 1.91
CA LEU A 38 0.35 -7.84 1.07
C LEU A 38 0.81 -7.79 -0.41
N PRO A 39 1.07 -8.95 -1.04
CA PRO A 39 1.33 -9.00 -2.47
C PRO A 39 0.13 -8.49 -3.29
N ILE A 40 0.40 -7.69 -4.32
CA ILE A 40 -0.66 -7.07 -5.15
C ILE A 40 -1.59 -8.11 -5.78
N ALA A 41 -1.04 -9.27 -6.14
CA ALA A 41 -1.78 -10.37 -6.75
C ALA A 41 -2.87 -10.94 -5.82
N LEU A 42 -2.78 -10.70 -4.50
CA LEU A 42 -3.74 -11.20 -3.51
C LEU A 42 -4.85 -10.21 -3.18
N ILE A 43 -4.73 -8.95 -3.61
CA ILE A 43 -5.77 -7.93 -3.39
C ILE A 43 -7.17 -8.40 -3.85
N PRO A 44 -7.33 -8.99 -5.05
CA PRO A 44 -8.66 -9.41 -5.52
C PRO A 44 -9.24 -10.54 -4.66
N SER A 45 -8.43 -11.55 -4.33
CA SER A 45 -8.84 -12.65 -3.46
C SER A 45 -9.24 -12.16 -2.07
N PHE A 46 -8.50 -11.20 -1.53
CA PHE A 46 -8.83 -10.59 -0.24
C PHE A 46 -10.14 -9.79 -0.31
N SER A 47 -10.38 -9.10 -1.42
CA SER A 47 -11.63 -8.37 -1.64
C SER A 47 -12.87 -9.26 -1.63
N ASN A 48 -12.76 -10.47 -2.20
CA ASN A 48 -13.85 -11.44 -2.19
C ASN A 48 -14.15 -11.93 -0.77
N LEU A 49 -13.13 -12.08 0.07
CA LEU A 49 -13.28 -12.43 1.48
C LEU A 49 -14.03 -11.34 2.25
N ILE A 50 -13.68 -10.08 2.02
CA ILE A 50 -14.35 -8.92 2.63
C ILE A 50 -15.83 -8.87 2.20
N ALA A 51 -16.11 -8.99 0.90
CA ALA A 51 -17.49 -8.98 0.40
C ALA A 51 -18.35 -10.14 0.96
N GLY A 52 -17.73 -11.27 1.32
CA GLY A 52 -18.41 -12.43 1.88
C GLY A 52 -18.67 -12.34 3.39
N THR A 53 -18.07 -11.39 4.11
CA THR A 53 -18.07 -11.37 5.58
C THR A 53 -18.61 -10.05 6.14
N LYS A 54 -19.45 -10.13 7.18
CA LYS A 54 -19.97 -8.93 7.87
C LYS A 54 -19.00 -8.33 8.90
N TYR A 55 -17.90 -9.02 9.21
CA TYR A 55 -16.97 -8.64 10.28
C TYR A 55 -15.74 -7.88 9.79
N LEU A 56 -15.49 -7.83 8.47
CA LEU A 56 -14.34 -7.15 7.87
C LEU A 56 -14.80 -5.87 7.14
N GLU A 57 -15.47 -4.96 7.85
CA GLU A 57 -15.95 -3.72 7.25
C GLU A 57 -14.81 -2.69 7.06
N ASP A 58 -13.91 -2.53 8.03
CA ASP A 58 -12.82 -1.55 7.95
C ASP A 58 -11.47 -2.24 7.84
N VAL A 59 -10.84 -2.13 6.67
CA VAL A 59 -9.60 -2.85 6.32
C VAL A 59 -8.51 -1.88 5.87
N ALA A 60 -7.28 -2.09 6.35
CA ALA A 60 -6.09 -1.41 5.85
C ALA A 60 -5.06 -2.41 5.29
N LEU A 61 -4.64 -2.20 4.06
CA LEU A 61 -3.73 -3.07 3.31
C LEU A 61 -2.43 -2.31 3.04
N GLY A 62 -1.36 -2.70 3.74
CA GLY A 62 0.00 -2.28 3.46
C GLY A 62 0.53 -2.98 2.21
N ILE A 63 0.77 -2.22 1.16
CA ILE A 63 1.32 -2.75 -0.10
C ILE A 63 2.71 -2.18 -0.29
N ASP A 64 3.66 -3.07 -0.58
CA ASP A 64 5.02 -2.71 -0.90
C ASP A 64 5.29 -2.73 -2.40
N ILE A 65 5.95 -1.68 -2.90
CA ILE A 65 6.06 -1.38 -4.34
C ILE A 65 7.28 -2.04 -5.01
N ARG A 66 8.05 -2.81 -4.25
CA ARG A 66 9.30 -3.44 -4.71
C ARG A 66 9.16 -4.47 -5.83
N GLU A 67 7.95 -4.89 -6.20
CA GLU A 67 7.77 -5.89 -7.26
C GLU A 67 7.89 -5.24 -8.65
N GLY A 68 8.93 -5.56 -9.44
CA GLY A 68 9.19 -4.96 -10.76
C GLY A 68 8.09 -5.09 -11.84
N ARG A 69 6.92 -5.68 -11.52
CA ARG A 69 5.69 -5.70 -12.34
C ARG A 69 4.53 -4.90 -11.72
N PHE A 70 4.85 -3.99 -10.79
CA PHE A 70 3.90 -3.32 -9.91
C PHE A 70 2.78 -2.58 -10.65
N ARG A 71 3.10 -1.79 -11.68
CA ARG A 71 2.10 -0.93 -12.33
C ARG A 71 0.95 -1.70 -12.97
N LYS A 72 1.26 -2.65 -13.87
CA LYS A 72 0.25 -3.47 -14.55
C LYS A 72 -0.51 -4.36 -13.57
N GLY A 73 0.19 -4.90 -12.56
CA GLY A 73 -0.42 -5.72 -11.51
C GLY A 73 -1.40 -4.92 -10.65
N LEU A 74 -0.99 -3.73 -10.20
CA LEU A 74 -1.81 -2.88 -9.34
C LEU A 74 -3.03 -2.35 -10.09
N GLU A 75 -2.86 -1.85 -11.31
CA GLU A 75 -3.99 -1.39 -12.13
C GLU A 75 -5.06 -2.48 -12.30
N LYS A 76 -4.62 -3.70 -12.64
CA LYS A 76 -5.52 -4.85 -12.78
C LYS A 76 -6.22 -5.19 -11.47
N SER A 77 -5.49 -5.28 -10.36
CA SER A 77 -6.06 -5.57 -9.04
C SER A 77 -7.06 -4.49 -8.57
N LEU A 78 -6.76 -3.22 -8.83
CA LEU A 78 -7.64 -2.09 -8.51
C LEU A 78 -8.91 -2.08 -9.37
N ASP A 79 -8.80 -2.47 -10.64
CA ASP A 79 -9.96 -2.59 -11.52
C ASP A 79 -10.86 -3.77 -11.11
N GLU A 80 -10.27 -4.87 -10.64
CA GLU A 80 -11.01 -6.00 -10.05
C GLU A 80 -11.72 -5.60 -8.74
N LEU A 81 -11.08 -4.81 -7.88
CA LEU A 81 -11.71 -4.21 -6.70
C LEU A 81 -12.93 -3.34 -7.04
N LYS A 82 -12.82 -2.51 -8.10
CA LYS A 82 -13.97 -1.71 -8.57
C LYS A 82 -15.13 -2.62 -9.01
N ARG A 83 -14.83 -3.75 -9.67
CA ARG A 83 -15.85 -4.72 -10.12
C ARG A 83 -16.55 -5.42 -8.97
N SER A 84 -15.86 -5.67 -7.85
CA SER A 84 -16.44 -6.25 -6.64
C SER A 84 -17.29 -5.27 -5.81
N ARG A 85 -17.46 -4.02 -6.26
CA ARG A 85 -18.29 -2.97 -5.62
C ARG A 85 -17.88 -2.64 -4.19
N LEU A 86 -16.59 -2.77 -3.92
CA LEU A 86 -15.98 -2.32 -2.67
C LEU A 86 -15.38 -0.95 -2.89
N ASP A 87 -15.71 -0.01 -2.01
CA ASP A 87 -15.10 1.31 -2.03
C ASP A 87 -13.70 1.21 -1.43
N TYR A 88 -12.70 1.74 -2.14
CA TYR A 88 -11.33 1.82 -1.63
C TYR A 88 -10.76 3.23 -1.74
N ARG A 89 -9.80 3.52 -0.86
CA ARG A 89 -8.98 4.73 -0.88
C ARG A 89 -7.51 4.35 -0.86
N ILE A 90 -6.69 5.08 -1.61
CA ILE A 90 -5.24 4.89 -1.61
C ILE A 90 -4.62 6.00 -0.77
N LEU A 91 -3.90 5.62 0.28
CA LEU A 91 -3.05 6.51 1.06
C LEU A 91 -1.61 6.35 0.58
N PHE A 92 -1.10 7.37 -0.10
CA PHE A 92 0.27 7.40 -0.60
C PHE A 92 1.17 8.24 0.31
N LEU A 93 2.08 7.59 1.02
CA LEU A 93 3.02 8.23 1.94
C LEU A 93 4.31 8.61 1.23
N ASN A 94 4.75 9.84 1.46
CA ASN A 94 5.97 10.38 0.85
C ASN A 94 6.73 11.25 1.85
N ALA A 95 8.03 11.38 1.64
CA ALA A 95 8.90 12.30 2.36
C ALA A 95 10.00 12.79 1.41
N SER A 96 10.74 13.84 1.78
CA SER A 96 11.89 14.31 0.99
C SER A 96 13.03 13.30 1.05
N ASP A 97 13.88 13.27 0.02
CA ASP A 97 15.04 12.36 -0.04
C ASP A 97 15.96 12.55 1.18
N ALA A 98 16.18 13.79 1.62
CA ALA A 98 16.97 14.10 2.81
C ALA A 98 16.38 13.46 4.08
N VAL A 99 15.05 13.53 4.27
CA VAL A 99 14.37 12.91 5.42
C VAL A 99 14.42 11.38 5.34
N LEU A 100 14.25 10.81 4.15
CA LEU A 100 14.35 9.36 3.95
C LEU A 100 15.75 8.85 4.25
N LEU A 101 16.79 9.53 3.73
CA LEU A 101 18.19 9.24 4.02
C LEU A 101 18.49 9.28 5.51
N GLN A 102 18.04 10.34 6.20
CA GLN A 102 18.21 10.48 7.63
C GLN A 102 17.56 9.32 8.39
N ARG A 103 16.27 9.03 8.13
CA ARG A 103 15.55 7.94 8.80
C ARG A 103 16.23 6.59 8.59
N PHE A 104 16.70 6.31 7.38
CA PHE A 104 17.42 5.07 7.11
C PHE A 104 18.75 5.00 7.86
N SER A 105 19.47 6.12 8.00
CA SER A 105 20.71 6.17 8.80
C SER A 105 20.48 5.92 10.29
N GLU A 106 19.30 6.26 10.80
CA GLU A 106 18.89 6.04 12.18
C GLU A 106 18.39 4.60 12.43
N THR A 107 18.17 3.81 11.37
CA THR A 107 17.73 2.42 11.46
C THR A 107 18.82 1.46 11.02
N ARG A 108 18.85 0.25 11.59
CA ARG A 108 19.74 -0.83 11.07
C ARG A 108 19.20 -1.51 9.81
N HIS A 109 18.06 -1.05 9.28
CA HIS A 109 17.40 -1.69 8.14
C HIS A 109 18.11 -1.31 6.84
N ARG A 110 18.53 -2.33 6.08
CA ARG A 110 19.05 -2.13 4.73
C ARG A 110 17.92 -1.72 3.79
N HIS A 111 18.22 -0.83 2.86
CA HIS A 111 17.26 -0.48 1.82
C HIS A 111 16.93 -1.71 0.97
N PRO A 112 15.64 -1.96 0.66
CA PRO A 112 15.22 -3.21 -0.01
C PRO A 112 15.84 -3.50 -1.37
N LEU A 113 16.30 -2.46 -2.08
CA LEU A 113 16.92 -2.57 -3.41
C LEU A 113 18.42 -2.93 -3.37
N GLY A 114 19.04 -3.04 -2.20
CA GLY A 114 20.44 -3.50 -2.05
C GLY A 114 21.53 -2.59 -2.65
N LYS A 115 21.17 -1.42 -3.20
CA LYS A 115 22.09 -0.40 -3.74
C LYS A 115 22.56 0.57 -2.65
N LYS A 116 23.44 1.52 -3.01
CA LYS A 116 23.67 2.73 -2.20
C LYS A 116 22.32 3.39 -1.91
N LEU A 117 22.10 3.77 -0.65
CA LEU A 117 20.81 4.22 -0.15
C LEU A 117 20.23 5.40 -0.95
N SER A 118 21.05 6.38 -1.32
CA SER A 118 20.65 7.53 -2.14
C SER A 118 20.16 7.13 -3.54
N GLU A 119 20.88 6.24 -4.22
CA GLU A 119 20.49 5.71 -5.51
C GLU A 119 19.18 4.92 -5.40
N ALA A 120 19.05 4.12 -4.34
CA ALA A 120 17.88 3.30 -4.11
C ALA A 120 16.60 4.13 -3.88
N ILE A 121 16.69 5.19 -3.08
CA ILE A 121 15.59 6.15 -2.85
C ILE A 121 15.21 6.85 -4.17
N HIS A 122 16.20 7.27 -4.96
CA HIS A 122 15.93 7.97 -6.22
C HIS A 122 15.22 7.08 -7.25
N GLU A 123 15.67 5.82 -7.38
CA GLU A 123 15.04 4.85 -8.27
C GLU A 123 13.64 4.46 -7.82
N GLU A 124 13.43 4.25 -6.51
CA GLU A 124 12.10 4.02 -5.95
C GLU A 124 11.17 5.20 -6.27
N ARG A 125 11.63 6.43 -6.08
CA ARG A 125 10.83 7.64 -6.39
C ARG A 125 10.41 7.70 -7.85
N LYS A 126 11.29 7.35 -8.81
CA LYS A 126 10.93 7.28 -10.22
C LYS A 126 9.79 6.29 -10.47
N ILE A 127 9.94 5.06 -9.95
CA ILE A 127 8.92 4.01 -10.07
C ILE A 127 7.60 4.47 -9.46
N LEU A 128 7.63 5.15 -8.31
CA LEU A 128 6.44 5.62 -7.63
C LEU A 128 5.75 6.82 -8.29
N LEU A 129 6.51 7.74 -8.89
CA LEU A 129 5.93 8.87 -9.61
C LEU A 129 5.12 8.42 -10.83
N GLU A 130 5.58 7.39 -11.53
CA GLU A 130 4.84 6.77 -12.64
C GLU A 130 3.50 6.15 -12.19
N LEU A 131 3.37 5.84 -10.90
CA LEU A 131 2.16 5.23 -10.32
C LEU A 131 1.17 6.28 -9.80
N LYS A 132 1.66 7.46 -9.41
CA LYS A 132 0.84 8.55 -8.88
C LYS A 132 0.05 9.28 -9.99
N SER A 133 0.46 9.19 -11.25
CA SER A 133 -0.13 9.91 -12.38
C SER A 133 -1.43 9.30 -12.94
N ARG A 134 -2.28 8.70 -12.09
CA ARG A 134 -3.61 8.18 -12.47
C ARG A 134 -4.72 9.05 -11.89
#